data_AF-A0A914P6K4-F1
#
_entry.id   AF-A0A914P6K4-F1
#
_cell.length_a   1.000
_cell.length_b   1.000
_cell.length_c   1.000
_cell.angle_alpha   90.00
_cell.angle_beta   90.00
_cell.angle_gamma   90.00
#
_symmetry.space_group_name_H-M   'P 1'
#
loop_
_entity.id
_entity.type
_entity.pdbx_description
1 polymer ?
#
loop_
_entity_poly.entity_id
_entity_poly.type
_entity_poly.pdbx_seq_one_letter_code
_entity_poly.pdbx_strand_id
1 'polypeptide(L)'
;MLCTDGLESAADVFHDASEEYTDIGKIMSRFVDWILVDQKSFDDAYVSICLPKLLSPFIRLELLDWDPLKDVSKPLQHYSWYQTLLQVGTNKIGFDLENPTIVNLIPAIIEKLFIPRLTRIINEQWDPFSLSQTRNLSYFISILIDETPTLNAETKSMKNLLKAIMSKFKSTIKEDTFVPLYAKEALQNPSTGCYAFLDRRFWSLIKLIRSANCFQTILSKEALHEIIIDGIINRGCVLALQLSPKDSPKTIKKCNAIIDEIPAEWLLPSINSAPYCSLLSALKLISEANNDSDQTRKIDKFIEMIESS
;
A
#
# COMPACT_ATOMS: atom_id res chain seq x y z
N MET A 1 8.89 -13.05 14.24
CA MET A 1 9.66 -13.30 15.48
C MET A 1 10.96 -13.92 15.00
N LEU A 2 12.00 -13.11 14.80
CA LEU A 2 13.33 -13.63 14.51
C LEU A 2 13.87 -14.21 15.83
N CYS A 3 14.42 -15.42 15.83
CA CYS A 3 15.11 -15.96 17.00
C CYS A 3 16.24 -15.00 17.38
N THR A 4 16.41 -14.76 18.68
CA THR A 4 17.48 -13.95 19.29
C THR A 4 18.87 -14.33 18.74
N ASP A 5 19.08 -15.60 18.45
CA ASP A 5 20.32 -16.17 17.89
C ASP A 5 20.71 -15.56 16.51
N GLY A 6 19.72 -15.14 15.71
CA GLY A 6 19.95 -14.53 14.40
C GLY A 6 20.39 -13.06 14.47
N LEU A 7 20.04 -12.35 15.54
CA LEU A 7 20.49 -10.98 15.79
C LEU A 7 21.87 -10.97 16.46
N GLU A 8 22.17 -11.95 17.32
CA GLU A 8 23.51 -12.10 17.91
C GLU A 8 24.56 -12.47 16.85
N SER A 9 24.22 -13.36 15.90
CA SER A 9 25.10 -13.72 14.78
C SER A 9 25.35 -12.57 13.79
N ALA A 10 24.51 -11.52 13.80
CA ALA A 10 24.67 -10.36 12.92
C ALA A 10 25.91 -9.51 13.27
N ALA A 11 26.34 -9.54 14.54
CA ALA A 11 27.52 -8.80 15.01
C ALA A 11 28.85 -9.39 14.47
N ASP A 12 28.86 -10.68 14.16
CA ASP A 12 30.07 -11.40 13.71
C ASP A 12 30.23 -11.42 12.18
N VAL A 13 29.25 -10.90 11.42
CA VAL A 13 29.22 -10.99 9.94
C VAL A 13 30.44 -10.32 9.27
N PHE A 14 31.06 -9.34 9.93
CA PHE A 14 32.23 -8.63 9.40
C PHE A 14 33.51 -8.84 10.22
N HIS A 15 33.54 -9.84 11.11
CA HIS A 15 34.69 -10.07 12.00
C HIS A 15 35.99 -10.39 11.23
N ASP A 16 35.88 -11.00 10.05
CA ASP A 16 37.01 -11.35 9.17
C ASP A 16 37.37 -10.25 8.15
N ALA A 17 36.61 -9.16 8.09
CA ALA A 17 36.89 -8.04 7.21
C ALA A 17 38.00 -7.15 7.80
N SER A 18 38.84 -6.56 6.93
CA SER A 18 39.81 -5.55 7.36
C SER A 18 39.09 -4.37 8.02
N GLU A 19 39.70 -3.79 9.05
CA GLU A 19 39.09 -2.75 9.91
C GLU A 19 38.52 -1.53 9.15
N GLU A 20 39.05 -1.26 7.96
CA GLU A 20 38.62 -0.18 7.07
C GLU A 20 37.35 -0.49 6.26
N TYR A 21 36.92 -1.75 6.22
CA TYR A 21 35.74 -2.25 5.52
C TYR A 21 34.66 -2.82 6.45
N THR A 22 34.77 -2.59 7.76
CA THR A 22 33.78 -3.05 8.75
C THR A 22 32.64 -2.04 8.99
N ASP A 23 32.75 -0.82 8.47
CA ASP A 23 31.82 0.27 8.74
C ASP A 23 31.54 1.12 7.48
N ILE A 24 30.27 1.53 7.30
CA ILE A 24 29.83 2.34 6.15
C ILE A 24 30.59 3.68 6.10
N GLY A 25 30.81 4.33 7.24
CA GLY A 25 31.51 5.62 7.31
C GLY A 25 32.95 5.51 6.86
N LYS A 26 33.68 4.49 7.31
CA LYS A 26 35.06 4.20 6.88
C LYS A 26 35.13 3.93 5.37
N ILE A 27 34.23 3.09 4.86
CA ILE A 27 34.12 2.77 3.43
C ILE A 27 33.88 4.04 2.61
N MET A 28 32.89 4.85 3.01
CA MET A 28 32.54 6.08 2.30
C MET A 28 33.65 7.12 2.37
N SER A 29 34.39 7.24 3.47
CA SER A 29 35.56 8.13 3.55
C SER A 29 36.60 7.78 2.47
N ARG A 30 36.85 6.49 2.20
CA ARG A 30 37.80 6.07 1.15
C ARG A 30 37.31 6.48 -0.24
N PHE A 31 36.01 6.36 -0.51
CA PHE A 31 35.45 6.79 -1.79
C PHE A 31 35.46 8.31 -1.96
N VAL A 32 35.22 9.06 -0.89
CA VAL A 32 35.36 10.53 -0.90
C VAL A 32 36.81 10.92 -1.17
N ASP A 33 37.78 10.25 -0.54
CA ASP A 33 39.20 10.50 -0.80
C ASP A 33 39.57 10.19 -2.25
N TRP A 34 39.03 9.12 -2.84
CA TRP A 34 39.22 8.81 -4.26
C TRP A 34 38.64 9.90 -5.16
N ILE A 35 37.41 10.35 -4.91
CA ILE A 35 36.79 11.46 -5.66
C ILE A 35 37.68 12.71 -5.63
N LEU A 36 38.20 13.07 -4.44
CA LEU A 36 39.07 14.24 -4.27
C LEU A 36 40.39 14.12 -5.03
N VAL A 37 40.98 12.92 -5.06
CA VAL A 37 42.28 12.67 -5.72
C VAL A 37 42.12 12.56 -7.23
N ASP A 38 41.13 11.79 -7.69
CA ASP A 38 40.89 11.51 -9.10
C ASP A 38 39.43 11.10 -9.37
N GLN A 39 38.55 12.10 -9.48
CA GLN A 39 37.15 11.93 -9.88
C GLN A 39 37.01 11.18 -11.21
N LYS A 40 37.92 11.40 -12.16
CA LYS A 40 37.82 10.75 -13.48
C LYS A 40 38.02 9.24 -13.35
N SER A 41 39.04 8.80 -12.61
CA SER A 41 39.24 7.38 -12.36
C SER A 41 38.08 6.75 -11.59
N PHE A 42 37.45 7.49 -10.66
CA PHE A 42 36.26 7.03 -9.94
C PHE A 42 35.07 6.80 -10.90
N ASP A 43 34.84 7.74 -11.81
CA ASP A 43 33.76 7.67 -12.81
C ASP A 43 34.00 6.57 -13.84
N ASP A 44 35.23 6.46 -14.37
CA ASP A 44 35.63 5.42 -15.34
C ASP A 44 35.50 4.00 -14.75
N ALA A 45 35.56 3.87 -13.41
CA ALA A 45 35.35 2.60 -12.70
C ALA A 45 33.86 2.30 -12.38
N TYR A 46 32.92 3.18 -12.75
CA TYR A 46 31.48 3.03 -12.52
C TYR A 46 31.09 2.81 -11.04
N VAL A 47 31.88 3.35 -10.11
CA VAL A 47 31.72 3.10 -8.67
C VAL A 47 30.36 3.57 -8.17
N SER A 48 29.89 4.74 -8.62
CA SER A 48 28.60 5.34 -8.23
C SER A 48 27.41 4.38 -8.38
N ILE A 49 27.41 3.53 -9.41
CA ILE A 49 26.34 2.57 -9.69
C ILE A 49 26.40 1.35 -8.74
N CYS A 50 27.60 1.02 -8.28
CA CYS A 50 27.92 -0.13 -7.44
C CYS A 50 27.76 0.16 -5.94
N LEU A 51 27.89 1.41 -5.50
CA LEU A 51 27.82 1.80 -4.08
C LEU A 51 26.59 1.24 -3.34
N PRO A 52 25.34 1.34 -3.86
CA PRO A 52 24.18 0.78 -3.16
C PRO A 52 24.27 -0.74 -2.94
N LYS A 53 24.92 -1.47 -3.87
CA LYS A 53 25.13 -2.92 -3.73
C LYS A 53 26.22 -3.22 -2.72
N LEU A 54 27.30 -2.43 -2.73
CA LEU A 54 28.41 -2.57 -1.80
C LEU A 54 27.95 -2.35 -0.35
N LEU A 55 27.11 -1.34 -0.11
CA LEU A 55 26.59 -1.03 1.23
C LEU A 55 25.43 -1.95 1.65
N SER A 56 24.90 -2.77 0.73
CA SER A 56 23.73 -3.60 0.97
C SER A 56 23.85 -4.55 2.17
N PRO A 57 24.99 -5.21 2.45
CA PRO A 57 25.10 -6.13 3.59
C PRO A 57 24.85 -5.41 4.92
N PHE A 58 25.51 -4.27 5.15
CA PHE A 58 25.38 -3.45 6.36
C PHE A 58 23.93 -3.00 6.57
N ILE A 59 23.32 -2.44 5.52
CA ILE A 59 21.95 -1.92 5.56
C ILE A 59 20.96 -3.07 5.81
N ARG A 60 21.16 -4.24 5.21
CA ARG A 60 20.26 -5.39 5.43
C ARG A 60 20.34 -5.94 6.85
N LEU A 61 21.51 -5.90 7.49
CA LEU A 61 21.68 -6.30 8.88
C LEU A 61 20.92 -5.37 9.81
N GLU A 62 21.01 -4.05 9.60
CA GLU A 62 20.23 -3.08 10.36
C GLU A 62 18.71 -3.22 10.16
N LEU A 63 18.29 -3.70 8.99
CA LEU A 63 16.88 -3.88 8.67
C LEU A 63 16.32 -5.26 9.07
N LEU A 64 17.04 -6.11 9.81
CA LEU A 64 16.55 -7.47 10.09
C LEU A 64 15.16 -7.46 10.77
N ASP A 65 14.95 -6.56 11.73
CA ASP A 65 13.71 -6.38 12.47
C ASP A 65 12.67 -5.48 11.77
N TRP A 66 13.02 -4.89 10.61
CA TRP A 66 12.15 -3.95 9.92
C TRP A 66 10.91 -4.62 9.32
N ASP A 67 9.74 -4.24 9.85
CA ASP A 67 8.41 -4.67 9.43
C ASP A 67 7.44 -3.48 9.26
N PRO A 68 7.26 -2.95 8.03
CA PRO A 68 6.41 -1.80 7.76
C PRO A 68 4.91 -2.10 7.90
N LEU A 69 4.51 -3.36 8.11
CA LEU A 69 3.11 -3.71 8.33
C LEU A 69 2.70 -3.55 9.81
N LYS A 70 3.66 -3.60 10.74
CA LYS A 70 3.40 -3.55 12.19
C LYS A 70 3.83 -2.25 12.82
N ASP A 71 4.99 -1.75 12.46
CA ASP A 71 5.61 -0.61 13.13
C ASP A 71 6.07 0.44 12.11
N VAL A 72 5.39 1.59 12.16
CA VAL A 72 5.73 2.79 11.35
C VAL A 72 6.49 3.82 12.17
N SER A 73 6.76 3.56 13.45
CA SER A 73 7.38 4.51 14.38
C SER A 73 8.90 4.65 14.20
N LYS A 74 9.52 3.80 13.38
CA LYS A 74 10.95 3.84 13.04
C LYS A 74 11.17 4.28 11.58
N PRO A 75 11.09 5.60 11.29
CA PRO A 75 11.45 6.16 9.98
C PRO A 75 12.86 5.78 9.55
N LEU A 76 13.11 5.80 8.24
CA LEU A 76 14.42 5.43 7.67
C LEU A 76 15.57 6.30 8.19
N GLN A 77 15.28 7.54 8.55
CA GLN A 77 16.24 8.49 9.10
C GLN A 77 16.81 8.02 10.44
N HIS A 78 16.13 7.17 11.19
CA HIS A 78 16.61 6.73 12.50
C HIS A 78 17.68 5.64 12.42
N TYR A 79 17.88 5.04 11.25
CA TYR A 79 18.90 4.00 11.07
C TYR A 79 20.29 4.61 10.97
N SER A 80 21.29 3.92 11.52
CA SER A 80 22.67 4.43 11.56
C SER A 80 23.23 4.60 10.16
N TRP A 81 22.95 3.67 9.25
CA TRP A 81 23.37 3.81 7.85
C TRP A 81 22.87 5.12 7.22
N TYR A 82 21.64 5.56 7.53
CA TYR A 82 21.08 6.78 6.96
C TYR A 82 21.80 8.01 7.51
N GLN A 83 21.97 8.08 8.83
CA GLN A 83 22.68 9.17 9.51
C GLN A 83 24.15 9.27 9.07
N THR A 84 24.82 8.14 8.94
CA THR A 84 26.20 8.07 8.45
C THR A 84 26.29 8.60 7.02
N LEU A 85 25.36 8.21 6.13
CA LEU A 85 25.37 8.68 4.74
C LEU A 85 25.06 10.17 4.59
N LEU A 86 24.21 10.74 5.45
CA LEU A 86 23.98 12.20 5.48
C LEU A 86 25.23 13.01 5.81
N GLN A 87 26.18 12.43 6.56
CA GLN A 87 27.39 13.11 7.00
C GLN A 87 28.60 12.88 6.08
N VAL A 88 28.45 12.08 5.02
CA VAL A 88 29.55 11.76 4.09
C VAL A 88 30.12 13.02 3.46
N GLY A 89 31.45 13.16 3.51
CA GLY A 89 32.18 14.30 2.92
C GLY A 89 32.20 15.57 3.77
N THR A 90 31.35 15.70 4.79
CA THR A 90 31.26 16.92 5.63
C THR A 90 32.55 17.26 6.38
N ASN A 91 33.37 16.26 6.67
CA ASN A 91 34.65 16.40 7.36
C ASN A 91 35.85 16.51 6.41
N LYS A 92 35.64 16.56 5.08
CA LYS A 92 36.70 16.57 4.07
C LYS A 92 36.82 17.96 3.43
N ILE A 93 37.94 18.62 3.69
CA ILE A 93 38.23 19.96 3.17
C ILE A 93 38.30 19.90 1.63
N GLY A 94 37.54 20.77 0.96
CA GLY A 94 37.54 20.89 -0.49
C GLY A 94 36.64 19.89 -1.23
N PHE A 95 35.90 19.05 -0.49
CA PHE A 95 34.91 18.16 -1.11
C PHE A 95 33.62 18.91 -1.47
N ASP A 96 33.11 18.64 -2.66
CA ASP A 96 31.82 19.15 -3.11
C ASP A 96 30.68 18.29 -2.53
N LEU A 97 29.96 18.84 -1.55
CA LEU A 97 28.82 18.15 -0.92
C LEU A 97 27.63 17.96 -1.87
N GLU A 98 27.57 18.74 -2.95
CA GLU A 98 26.56 18.60 -4.01
C GLU A 98 26.97 17.57 -5.08
N ASN A 99 28.05 16.81 -4.84
CA ASN A 99 28.48 15.77 -5.76
C ASN A 99 27.32 14.80 -6.06
N PRO A 100 26.95 14.60 -7.34
CA PRO A 100 25.78 13.81 -7.70
C PRO A 100 25.82 12.37 -7.19
N THR A 101 26.99 11.78 -7.01
CA THR A 101 27.14 10.42 -6.47
C THR A 101 26.70 10.36 -5.01
N ILE A 102 27.04 11.37 -4.21
CA ILE A 102 26.70 11.42 -2.79
C ILE A 102 25.24 11.78 -2.59
N VAL A 103 24.77 12.85 -3.24
CA VAL A 103 23.38 13.32 -3.13
C VAL A 103 22.38 12.24 -3.54
N ASN A 104 22.69 11.46 -4.59
CA ASN A 104 21.79 10.39 -5.07
C ASN A 104 21.99 9.04 -4.36
N LEU A 105 22.94 8.92 -3.42
CA LEU A 105 23.26 7.63 -2.81
C LEU A 105 22.10 7.08 -1.97
N ILE A 106 21.52 7.91 -1.08
CA ILE A 106 20.37 7.51 -0.25
C ILE A 106 19.16 7.17 -1.14
N PRO A 107 18.75 8.01 -2.11
CA PRO A 107 17.70 7.65 -3.07
C PRO A 107 17.97 6.32 -3.79
N ALA A 108 19.19 6.09 -4.26
CA ALA A 108 19.56 4.86 -4.96
C ALA A 108 19.51 3.63 -4.04
N ILE A 109 19.82 3.78 -2.75
CA ILE A 109 19.69 2.74 -1.73
C ILE A 109 18.22 2.41 -1.48
N ILE A 110 17.38 3.43 -1.30
CA ILE A 110 15.93 3.26 -1.12
C ILE A 110 15.36 2.49 -2.32
N GLU A 111 15.68 2.94 -3.53
CA GLU A 111 15.19 2.30 -4.75
C GLU A 111 15.70 0.86 -4.91
N LYS A 112 16.99 0.60 -4.66
CA LYS A 112 17.61 -0.72 -4.94
C LYS A 112 17.44 -1.74 -3.81
N LEU A 113 17.21 -1.32 -2.57
CA LEU A 113 17.15 -2.22 -1.41
C LEU A 113 15.78 -2.22 -0.73
N PHE A 114 15.20 -1.05 -0.49
CA PHE A 114 13.94 -0.93 0.26
C PHE A 114 12.73 -1.28 -0.60
N ILE A 115 12.63 -0.72 -1.80
CA ILE A 115 11.48 -0.98 -2.69
C ILE A 115 11.35 -2.48 -3.05
N PRO A 116 12.42 -3.22 -3.41
CA PRO A 116 12.31 -4.65 -3.66
C PRO A 116 11.89 -5.44 -2.42
N ARG A 117 12.40 -5.09 -1.24
CA ARG A 117 12.00 -5.75 0.03
C ARG A 117 10.54 -5.46 0.36
N LEU A 118 10.09 -4.22 0.21
CA LEU A 118 8.71 -3.81 0.42
C LEU A 118 7.78 -4.54 -0.56
N THR A 119 8.16 -4.62 -1.83
CA THR A 119 7.44 -5.38 -2.87
C THR A 119 7.27 -6.84 -2.48
N ARG A 120 8.31 -7.46 -1.90
CA ARG A 120 8.23 -8.84 -1.37
C ARG A 120 7.24 -8.94 -0.20
N ILE A 121 7.29 -8.00 0.75
CA ILE A 121 6.37 -7.95 1.90
C ILE A 121 4.91 -7.84 1.42
N ILE A 122 4.64 -7.01 0.42
CA ILE A 122 3.31 -6.86 -0.19
C ILE A 122 2.81 -8.18 -0.79
N ASN A 123 3.68 -8.89 -1.52
CA ASN A 123 3.29 -10.15 -2.14
C ASN A 123 3.09 -11.28 -1.13
N GLU A 124 3.99 -11.41 -0.16
CA GLU A 124 4.09 -12.59 0.71
C GLU A 124 3.41 -12.46 2.07
N GLN A 125 3.32 -11.24 2.62
CA GLN A 125 2.97 -11.05 4.04
C GLN A 125 1.75 -10.14 4.27
N TRP A 126 1.54 -9.15 3.41
CA TRP A 126 0.41 -8.22 3.56
C TRP A 126 -0.93 -8.92 3.33
N ASP A 127 -1.86 -8.73 4.27
CA ASP A 127 -3.25 -9.12 4.18
C ASP A 127 -4.14 -7.90 3.85
N PRO A 128 -4.76 -7.84 2.65
CA PRO A 128 -5.66 -6.76 2.28
C PRO A 128 -6.93 -6.64 3.14
N PHE A 129 -7.32 -7.68 3.88
CA PHE A 129 -8.37 -7.57 4.89
C PHE A 129 -7.88 -6.96 6.21
N SER A 130 -6.58 -6.75 6.40
CA SER A 130 -6.02 -6.15 7.60
C SER A 130 -5.85 -4.65 7.45
N LEU A 131 -6.89 -3.89 7.85
CA LEU A 131 -6.89 -2.43 7.74
C LEU A 131 -5.71 -1.76 8.49
N SER A 132 -5.25 -2.33 9.60
CA SER A 132 -4.06 -1.83 10.30
C SER A 132 -2.79 -1.98 9.46
N GLN A 133 -2.55 -3.17 8.90
CA GLN A 133 -1.42 -3.39 8.00
C GLN A 133 -1.51 -2.49 6.77
N THR A 134 -2.69 -2.37 6.17
CA THR A 134 -2.88 -1.55 4.97
C THR A 134 -2.64 -0.06 5.22
N ARG A 135 -3.09 0.46 6.37
CA ARG A 135 -2.80 1.85 6.77
C ARG A 135 -1.32 2.08 6.97
N ASN A 136 -0.64 1.19 7.69
CA ASN A 136 0.80 1.27 7.92
C ASN A 136 1.58 1.23 6.60
N LEU A 137 1.21 0.31 5.71
CA LEU A 137 1.81 0.15 4.39
C LEU A 137 1.63 1.40 3.53
N SER A 138 0.40 1.92 3.42
CA SER A 138 0.13 3.14 2.64
C SER A 138 0.88 4.35 3.20
N TYR A 139 0.85 4.52 4.52
CA TYR A 139 1.57 5.61 5.18
C TYR A 139 3.07 5.56 4.88
N PHE A 140 3.69 4.38 5.01
CA PHE A 140 5.10 4.19 4.72
C PHE A 140 5.44 4.47 3.25
N ILE A 141 4.60 4.02 2.31
CA ILE A 141 4.81 4.31 0.88
C ILE A 141 4.70 5.81 0.60
N SER A 142 3.78 6.51 1.26
CA SER A 142 3.61 7.96 1.11
C SER A 142 4.86 8.70 1.60
N ILE A 143 5.41 8.33 2.76
CA ILE A 143 6.68 8.86 3.25
C ILE A 143 7.81 8.63 2.25
N LEU A 144 7.93 7.41 1.71
CA LEU A 144 8.99 7.12 0.73
C LEU A 144 8.89 7.97 -0.53
N ILE A 145 7.68 8.26 -1.00
CA ILE A 145 7.45 9.14 -2.15
C ILE A 145 7.88 10.57 -1.82
N ASP A 146 7.47 11.07 -0.66
CA ASP A 146 7.75 12.44 -0.24
C ASP A 146 9.25 12.67 0.00
N GLU A 147 9.95 11.69 0.57
CA GLU A 147 11.37 11.78 0.93
C GLU A 147 12.31 11.44 -0.23
N THR A 148 11.81 10.78 -1.28
CA THR A 148 12.61 10.35 -2.44
C THR A 148 11.97 10.83 -3.74
N PRO A 149 12.11 12.13 -4.11
CA PRO A 149 11.50 12.66 -5.33
C PRO A 149 11.94 11.97 -6.63
N THR A 150 13.12 11.32 -6.63
CA THR A 150 13.60 10.52 -7.76
C THR A 150 12.79 9.23 -7.93
N LEU A 151 12.11 8.75 -6.89
CA LEU A 151 11.20 7.60 -6.92
C LEU A 151 9.81 8.05 -7.38
N ASN A 152 9.62 8.14 -8.68
CA ASN A 152 8.32 8.48 -9.27
C ASN A 152 7.68 7.29 -9.98
N ALA A 153 6.43 7.48 -10.43
CA ALA A 153 5.63 6.46 -11.12
C ALA A 153 6.26 5.94 -12.42
N GLU A 154 7.25 6.63 -13.00
CA GLU A 154 7.94 6.17 -14.21
C GLU A 154 9.07 5.18 -13.92
N THR A 155 9.62 5.22 -12.70
CA THR A 155 10.69 4.30 -12.30
C THR A 155 10.21 2.86 -12.30
N LYS A 156 11.08 1.94 -12.77
CA LYS A 156 10.77 0.51 -12.83
C LYS A 156 10.44 -0.04 -11.44
N SER A 157 11.15 0.44 -10.42
CA SER A 157 10.99 0.02 -9.03
C SER A 157 9.61 0.39 -8.49
N MET A 158 9.18 1.63 -8.71
CA MET A 158 7.84 2.07 -8.31
C MET A 158 6.74 1.36 -9.11
N LYS A 159 6.89 1.22 -10.44
CA LYS A 159 5.95 0.45 -11.27
C LYS A 159 5.74 -0.97 -10.75
N ASN A 160 6.82 -1.64 -10.33
CA ASN A 160 6.74 -2.98 -9.75
C ASN A 160 6.01 -3.00 -8.41
N LEU A 161 6.27 -2.01 -7.54
CA LEU A 161 5.60 -1.87 -6.24
C LEU A 161 4.09 -1.66 -6.43
N LEU A 162 3.69 -0.70 -7.26
CA LEU A 162 2.29 -0.41 -7.57
C LEU A 162 1.60 -1.62 -8.20
N LYS A 163 2.29 -2.33 -9.12
CA LYS A 163 1.78 -3.57 -9.71
C LYS A 163 1.57 -4.67 -8.66
N ALA A 164 2.44 -4.79 -7.66
CA ALA A 164 2.28 -5.76 -6.58
C ALA A 164 1.02 -5.45 -5.75
N ILE A 165 0.79 -4.18 -5.40
CA ILE A 165 -0.43 -3.73 -4.68
C ILE A 165 -1.68 -4.11 -5.48
N MET A 166 -1.72 -3.71 -6.76
CA MET A 166 -2.84 -4.01 -7.66
C MET A 166 -3.08 -5.52 -7.79
N SER A 167 -2.01 -6.31 -7.96
CA SER A 167 -2.11 -7.76 -8.14
C SER A 167 -2.61 -8.44 -6.86
N LYS A 168 -2.20 -7.96 -5.68
CA LYS A 168 -2.65 -8.48 -4.40
C LYS A 168 -4.14 -8.20 -4.15
N PHE A 169 -4.62 -7.00 -4.48
CA PHE A 169 -6.06 -6.73 -4.43
C PHE A 169 -6.84 -7.59 -5.44
N LYS A 170 -6.38 -7.69 -6.69
CA LYS A 170 -7.06 -8.48 -7.73
C LYS A 170 -7.14 -9.97 -7.39
N SER A 171 -6.06 -10.54 -6.83
CA SER A 171 -6.08 -11.94 -6.34
C SER A 171 -7.03 -12.11 -5.17
N THR A 172 -6.98 -11.23 -4.16
CA THR A 172 -7.91 -11.26 -3.02
C THR A 172 -9.37 -11.16 -3.46
N ILE A 173 -9.70 -10.29 -4.42
CA ILE A 173 -11.04 -10.16 -4.99
C ILE A 173 -11.46 -11.43 -5.75
N LYS A 174 -10.51 -12.08 -6.43
CA LYS A 174 -10.83 -13.29 -7.18
C LYS A 174 -11.04 -14.50 -6.25
N GLU A 175 -10.23 -14.60 -5.21
CA GLU A 175 -10.08 -15.83 -4.40
C GLU A 175 -10.88 -15.76 -3.09
N ASP A 176 -11.01 -14.57 -2.48
CA ASP A 176 -11.47 -14.43 -1.08
C ASP A 176 -12.77 -13.60 -0.92
N THR A 177 -13.33 -13.03 -1.99
CA THR A 177 -14.58 -12.24 -1.91
C THR A 177 -15.82 -12.99 -2.40
N PHE A 178 -15.76 -14.32 -2.51
CA PHE A 178 -16.88 -15.13 -2.98
C PHE A 178 -18.15 -14.93 -2.12
N VAL A 179 -19.27 -14.68 -2.80
CA VAL A 179 -20.62 -14.61 -2.21
C VAL A 179 -21.46 -15.74 -2.82
N PRO A 180 -21.82 -16.77 -2.04
CA PRO A 180 -22.63 -17.88 -2.54
C PRO A 180 -24.05 -17.42 -2.90
N LEU A 181 -24.63 -18.03 -3.92
CA LEU A 181 -26.05 -17.92 -4.21
C LEU A 181 -26.83 -18.82 -3.25
N TYR A 182 -27.90 -18.28 -2.67
CA TYR A 182 -28.76 -19.00 -1.74
C TYR A 182 -30.21 -18.96 -2.22
N ALA A 183 -30.93 -20.06 -2.02
CA ALA A 183 -32.38 -20.06 -2.13
C ALA A 183 -33.00 -19.17 -1.02
N LYS A 184 -34.16 -18.57 -1.29
CA LYS A 184 -34.81 -17.64 -0.34
C LYS A 184 -35.12 -18.32 0.99
N GLU A 185 -35.54 -19.58 0.94
CA GLU A 185 -35.89 -20.39 2.10
C GLU A 185 -34.67 -20.60 3.02
N ALA A 186 -33.49 -20.81 2.42
CA ALA A 186 -32.25 -20.97 3.17
C ALA A 186 -31.82 -19.68 3.87
N LEU A 187 -32.04 -18.51 3.25
CA LEU A 187 -31.75 -17.20 3.84
C LEU A 187 -32.72 -16.83 4.96
N GLN A 188 -33.98 -17.26 4.85
CA GLN A 188 -35.01 -16.99 5.84
C GLN A 188 -34.91 -17.91 7.06
N ASN A 189 -34.38 -19.13 6.90
CA ASN A 189 -34.20 -20.06 7.99
C ASN A 189 -32.91 -19.76 8.79
N PRO A 190 -33.01 -19.30 10.06
CA PRO A 190 -31.82 -18.97 10.85
C PRO A 190 -30.91 -20.17 11.15
N SER A 191 -31.44 -21.41 11.12
CA SER A 191 -30.67 -22.61 11.45
C SER A 191 -29.62 -22.97 10.41
N THR A 192 -29.74 -22.46 9.18
CA THR A 192 -28.78 -22.72 8.09
C THR A 192 -27.49 -21.91 8.23
N GLY A 193 -27.55 -20.78 8.94
CA GLY A 193 -26.45 -19.81 9.02
C GLY A 193 -26.16 -19.05 7.72
N CYS A 194 -26.90 -19.29 6.63
CA CYS A 194 -26.63 -18.69 5.31
C CYS A 194 -26.65 -17.16 5.34
N TYR A 195 -27.68 -16.57 5.95
CA TYR A 195 -27.78 -15.11 6.08
C TYR A 195 -26.67 -14.54 6.98
N ALA A 196 -26.31 -15.23 8.07
CA ALA A 196 -25.21 -14.80 8.93
C ALA A 196 -23.86 -14.83 8.21
N PHE A 197 -23.61 -15.83 7.38
CA PHE A 197 -22.43 -15.88 6.52
C PHE A 197 -22.44 -14.74 5.50
N LEU A 198 -23.55 -14.53 4.81
CA LEU A 198 -23.72 -13.41 3.86
C LEU A 198 -23.42 -12.07 4.51
N ASP A 199 -23.91 -11.84 5.73
CA ASP A 199 -23.70 -10.62 6.49
C ASP A 199 -22.21 -10.42 6.83
N ARG A 200 -21.54 -11.46 7.34
CA ARG A 200 -20.09 -11.42 7.62
C ARG A 200 -19.28 -11.14 6.36
N ARG A 201 -19.66 -11.76 5.23
CA ARG A 201 -19.00 -11.51 3.94
C ARG A 201 -19.18 -10.06 3.52
N PHE A 202 -20.39 -9.53 3.56
CA PHE A 202 -20.65 -8.12 3.24
C PHE A 202 -19.73 -7.17 4.04
N TRP A 203 -19.64 -7.34 5.36
CA TRP A 203 -18.77 -6.48 6.18
C TRP A 203 -17.28 -6.67 5.90
N SER A 204 -16.87 -7.87 5.48
CA SER A 204 -15.51 -8.12 5.01
C SER A 204 -15.22 -7.38 3.70
N LEU A 205 -16.19 -7.29 2.78
CA LEU A 205 -16.08 -6.48 1.56
C LEU A 205 -15.93 -5.00 1.89
N ILE A 206 -16.74 -4.46 2.81
CA ILE A 206 -16.60 -3.07 3.29
C ILE A 206 -15.19 -2.82 3.86
N LYS A 207 -14.65 -3.77 4.65
CA LYS A 207 -13.28 -3.68 5.18
C LYS A 207 -12.22 -3.67 4.07
N LEU A 208 -12.44 -4.42 3.00
CA LEU A 208 -11.55 -4.45 1.84
C LEU A 208 -11.61 -3.13 1.05
N ILE A 209 -12.80 -2.53 0.89
CA ILE A 209 -12.95 -1.20 0.29
C ILE A 209 -12.17 -0.15 1.10
N ARG A 210 -12.29 -0.15 2.44
CA ARG A 210 -11.52 0.74 3.32
C ARG A 210 -10.01 0.59 3.12
N SER A 211 -9.57 -0.64 2.93
CA SER A 211 -8.16 -0.96 2.69
C SER A 211 -7.71 -0.43 1.33
N ALA A 212 -8.51 -0.59 0.27
CA ALA A 212 -8.23 0.03 -1.03
C ALA A 212 -8.18 1.56 -0.96
N ASN A 213 -9.12 2.18 -0.22
CA ASN A 213 -9.17 3.63 0.00
C ASN A 213 -7.94 4.19 0.74
N CYS A 214 -7.17 3.37 1.46
CA CYS A 214 -5.91 3.84 2.05
C CYS A 214 -4.91 4.28 0.99
N PHE A 215 -5.03 3.84 -0.27
CA PHE A 215 -4.10 4.15 -1.36
C PHE A 215 -4.54 5.30 -2.27
N GLN A 216 -5.49 6.15 -1.84
CA GLN A 216 -5.99 7.28 -2.65
C GLN A 216 -4.93 8.28 -3.10
N THR A 217 -3.85 8.45 -2.32
CA THR A 217 -2.73 9.33 -2.65
C THR A 217 -1.63 8.64 -3.47
N ILE A 218 -1.72 7.32 -3.64
CA ILE A 218 -0.66 6.48 -4.25
C ILE A 218 -1.10 5.90 -5.59
N LEU A 219 -2.36 5.47 -5.70
CA LEU A 219 -2.93 4.88 -6.91
C LEU A 219 -3.78 5.90 -7.65
N SER A 220 -3.87 5.76 -8.97
CA SER A 220 -4.74 6.60 -9.78
C SER A 220 -6.22 6.31 -9.49
N LYS A 221 -7.08 7.28 -9.81
CA LYS A 221 -8.54 7.14 -9.67
C LYS A 221 -9.06 5.93 -10.45
N GLU A 222 -8.55 5.69 -11.65
CA GLU A 222 -8.95 4.58 -12.53
C GLU A 222 -8.60 3.23 -11.89
N ALA A 223 -7.42 3.11 -11.31
CA ALA A 223 -6.97 1.91 -10.62
C ALA A 223 -7.84 1.60 -9.38
N LEU A 224 -8.19 2.64 -8.62
CA LEU A 224 -9.07 2.51 -7.45
C LEU A 224 -10.51 2.20 -7.85
N HIS A 225 -11.03 2.78 -8.94
CA HIS A 225 -12.33 2.43 -9.50
C HIS A 225 -12.38 0.95 -9.90
N GLU A 226 -11.35 0.45 -10.59
CA GLU A 226 -11.26 -0.97 -10.99
C GLU A 226 -11.34 -1.90 -9.76
N ILE A 227 -10.67 -1.55 -8.67
CA ILE A 227 -10.67 -2.35 -7.44
C ILE A 227 -12.01 -2.22 -6.70
N ILE A 228 -12.43 -0.98 -6.42
CA ILE A 228 -13.53 -0.70 -5.48
C ILE A 228 -14.87 -0.88 -6.16
N ILE A 229 -15.12 -0.19 -7.28
CA ILE A 229 -16.42 -0.18 -7.95
C ILE A 229 -16.61 -1.52 -8.68
N ASP A 230 -15.71 -1.84 -9.60
CA ASP A 230 -15.87 -3.02 -10.46
C ASP A 230 -15.54 -4.32 -9.70
N GLY A 231 -14.48 -4.31 -8.91
CA GLY A 231 -13.96 -5.49 -8.22
C GLY A 231 -14.78 -5.89 -7.00
N ILE A 232 -15.13 -4.95 -6.12
CA ILE A 232 -15.72 -5.28 -4.80
C ILE A 232 -17.22 -4.97 -4.75
N ILE A 233 -17.62 -3.76 -5.15
CA ILE A 233 -19.01 -3.32 -5.04
C ILE A 233 -19.89 -4.10 -6.02
N ASN A 234 -19.58 -4.04 -7.31
CA ASN A 234 -20.40 -4.64 -8.35
C ASN A 234 -20.44 -6.17 -8.28
N ARG A 235 -19.32 -6.82 -7.93
CA ARG A 235 -19.25 -8.29 -7.86
C ARG A 235 -19.78 -8.87 -6.56
N GLY A 236 -19.53 -8.22 -5.43
CA GLY A 236 -19.82 -8.79 -4.10
C GLY A 236 -20.93 -8.05 -3.37
N CYS A 237 -20.81 -6.73 -3.22
CA CYS A 237 -21.73 -5.95 -2.39
C CYS A 237 -23.15 -5.91 -2.99
N VAL A 238 -23.26 -5.67 -4.29
CA VAL A 238 -24.56 -5.66 -5.00
C VAL A 238 -25.27 -6.99 -4.86
N LEU A 239 -24.57 -8.12 -5.03
CA LEU A 239 -25.16 -9.44 -4.85
C LEU A 239 -25.63 -9.66 -3.41
N ALA A 240 -24.84 -9.24 -2.42
CA ALA A 240 -25.24 -9.33 -1.02
C ALA A 240 -26.45 -8.45 -0.67
N LEU A 241 -26.60 -7.28 -1.30
CA LEU A 241 -27.79 -6.44 -1.18
C LEU A 241 -29.02 -7.11 -1.82
N GLN A 242 -28.88 -7.68 -3.01
CA GLN A 242 -29.96 -8.37 -3.72
C GLN A 242 -30.51 -9.57 -2.95
N LEU A 243 -29.64 -10.28 -2.22
CA LEU A 243 -30.02 -11.41 -1.36
C LEU A 243 -30.54 -10.98 0.02
N SER A 244 -30.42 -9.70 0.39
CA SER A 244 -30.88 -9.20 1.70
C SER A 244 -32.37 -8.79 1.66
N PRO A 245 -33.13 -8.92 2.78
CA PRO A 245 -34.50 -8.41 2.86
C PRO A 245 -34.53 -6.90 2.64
N LYS A 246 -35.30 -6.43 1.66
CA LYS A 246 -35.23 -5.04 1.17
C LYS A 246 -35.79 -4.03 2.18
N ASP A 247 -36.85 -4.42 2.89
CA ASP A 247 -37.57 -3.66 3.92
C ASP A 247 -36.89 -3.69 5.30
N SER A 248 -35.64 -4.18 5.38
CA SER A 248 -34.94 -4.31 6.65
C SER A 248 -34.04 -3.10 6.95
N PRO A 249 -34.09 -2.54 8.17
CA PRO A 249 -33.13 -1.53 8.62
C PRO A 249 -31.67 -1.98 8.53
N LYS A 250 -31.40 -3.29 8.59
CA LYS A 250 -30.05 -3.84 8.40
C LYS A 250 -29.56 -3.63 6.96
N THR A 251 -30.43 -3.78 5.98
CA THR A 251 -30.12 -3.57 4.56
C THR A 251 -29.87 -2.10 4.28
N ILE A 252 -30.63 -1.19 4.89
CA ILE A 252 -30.36 0.26 4.84
C ILE A 252 -28.97 0.59 5.39
N LYS A 253 -28.57 -0.02 6.52
CA LYS A 253 -27.20 0.14 7.06
C LYS A 253 -26.12 -0.33 6.10
N LYS A 254 -26.36 -1.42 5.35
CA LYS A 254 -25.43 -1.90 4.31
C LYS A 254 -25.32 -0.90 3.16
N CYS A 255 -26.44 -0.39 2.66
CA CYS A 255 -26.44 0.63 1.61
C CYS A 255 -25.64 1.86 2.03
N ASN A 256 -25.91 2.38 3.24
CA ASN A 256 -25.19 3.54 3.78
C ASN A 256 -23.69 3.25 3.93
N ALA A 257 -23.31 2.05 4.38
CA ALA A 257 -21.92 1.65 4.48
C ALA A 257 -21.21 1.59 3.12
N ILE A 258 -21.88 1.25 2.01
CA ILE A 258 -21.26 1.34 0.69
C ILE A 258 -21.07 2.81 0.29
N ILE A 259 -22.13 3.62 0.46
CA ILE A 259 -22.13 5.04 0.10
C ILE A 259 -21.03 5.80 0.85
N ASP A 260 -20.82 5.50 2.14
CA ASP A 260 -19.78 6.12 2.97
C ASP A 260 -18.36 5.84 2.50
N GLU A 261 -18.15 4.77 1.73
CA GLU A 261 -16.83 4.35 1.27
C GLU A 261 -16.51 4.82 -0.14
N ILE A 262 -17.48 5.42 -0.85
CA ILE A 262 -17.25 6.00 -2.19
C ILE A 262 -16.84 7.47 -2.01
N PRO A 263 -15.63 7.87 -2.45
CA PRO A 263 -15.17 9.25 -2.34
C PRO A 263 -16.10 10.23 -3.05
N ALA A 264 -16.41 11.36 -2.42
CA ALA A 264 -17.31 12.36 -3.00
C ALA A 264 -16.82 12.92 -4.35
N GLU A 265 -15.50 12.98 -4.55
CA GLU A 265 -14.86 13.39 -5.81
C GLU A 265 -15.14 12.44 -6.98
N TRP A 266 -15.63 11.23 -6.70
CA TRP A 266 -16.04 10.25 -7.70
C TRP A 266 -17.50 10.42 -8.13
N LEU A 267 -18.20 11.41 -7.57
CA LEU A 267 -19.63 11.66 -7.73
C LEU A 267 -19.91 13.06 -8.29
N LEU A 268 -18.89 13.75 -8.80
CA LEU A 268 -19.01 15.08 -9.39
C LEU A 268 -19.79 15.04 -10.73
N PRO A 269 -20.58 16.10 -11.05
CA PRO A 269 -21.32 16.21 -12.31
C PRO A 269 -20.34 16.18 -13.49
N SER A 270 -20.60 15.37 -14.53
CA SER A 270 -19.70 14.95 -15.65
C SER A 270 -19.12 13.53 -15.58
N ILE A 271 -19.38 12.79 -14.50
CA ILE A 271 -18.87 11.42 -14.37
C ILE A 271 -19.82 10.43 -15.06
N ASN A 272 -19.24 9.55 -15.88
CA ASN A 272 -19.96 8.43 -16.48
C ASN A 272 -20.64 7.58 -15.38
N SER A 273 -21.97 7.53 -15.38
CA SER A 273 -22.76 6.75 -14.42
C SER A 273 -22.74 5.24 -14.68
N ALA A 274 -22.26 4.79 -15.84
CA ALA A 274 -22.23 3.39 -16.24
C ALA A 274 -21.61 2.42 -15.20
N PRO A 275 -20.49 2.74 -14.53
CA PRO A 275 -19.90 1.86 -13.52
C PRO A 275 -20.80 1.64 -12.30
N TYR A 276 -21.74 2.55 -12.03
CA TYR A 276 -22.62 2.51 -10.87
C TYR A 276 -23.99 1.88 -11.15
N CYS A 277 -24.35 1.56 -12.40
CA CYS A 277 -25.71 1.12 -12.76
C CYS A 277 -26.22 -0.06 -11.92
N SER A 278 -25.37 -1.06 -11.66
CA SER A 278 -25.73 -2.22 -10.85
C SER A 278 -26.01 -1.85 -9.39
N LEU A 279 -25.20 -0.96 -8.82
CA LEU A 279 -25.41 -0.43 -7.48
C LEU A 279 -26.68 0.41 -7.42
N LEU A 280 -26.85 1.37 -8.34
CA LEU A 280 -28.04 2.23 -8.41
C LEU A 280 -29.33 1.42 -8.50
N SER A 281 -29.35 0.38 -9.33
CA SER A 281 -30.52 -0.51 -9.47
C SER A 281 -30.86 -1.20 -8.15
N ALA A 282 -29.85 -1.70 -7.41
CA ALA A 282 -30.06 -2.33 -6.12
C ALA A 282 -30.54 -1.31 -5.06
N LEU A 283 -29.95 -0.12 -5.03
CA LEU A 283 -30.31 0.96 -4.12
C LEU A 283 -31.75 1.44 -4.34
N LYS A 284 -32.19 1.61 -5.59
CA LYS A 284 -33.58 1.98 -5.94
C LYS A 284 -34.58 0.96 -5.42
N LEU A 285 -34.36 -0.32 -5.71
CA LEU A 285 -35.23 -1.40 -5.24
C LEU A 285 -35.33 -1.48 -3.71
N ILE A 286 -34.27 -1.09 -3.00
CA ILE A 286 -34.25 -1.04 -1.54
C ILE A 286 -34.99 0.21 -1.06
N SER A 287 -34.76 1.38 -1.67
CA SER A 287 -35.47 2.60 -1.32
C SER A 287 -36.99 2.45 -1.50
N GLU A 288 -37.44 1.96 -2.65
CA GLU A 288 -38.85 1.73 -2.98
C GLU A 288 -39.54 0.73 -2.03
N ALA A 289 -38.80 -0.21 -1.47
CA ALA A 289 -39.33 -1.21 -0.55
C ALA A 289 -39.49 -0.70 0.90
N ASN A 290 -38.99 0.50 1.21
CA ASN A 290 -39.06 1.09 2.55
C ASN A 290 -40.02 2.28 2.56
N ASN A 291 -41.01 2.24 3.45
CA ASN A 291 -42.05 3.29 3.56
C ASN A 291 -41.60 4.52 4.38
N ASP A 292 -40.43 4.44 5.02
CA ASP A 292 -39.88 5.51 5.87
C ASP A 292 -38.83 6.31 5.10
N SER A 293 -39.25 7.46 4.57
CA SER A 293 -38.40 8.37 3.78
C SER A 293 -37.19 8.89 4.55
N ASP A 294 -37.25 8.96 5.89
CA ASP A 294 -36.12 9.42 6.68
C ASP A 294 -34.99 8.38 6.70
N GLN A 295 -35.33 7.09 6.65
CA GLN A 295 -34.34 6.01 6.59
C GLN A 295 -33.66 5.91 5.22
N THR A 296 -34.38 6.18 4.13
CA THR A 296 -33.86 6.09 2.76
C THR A 296 -33.22 7.38 2.26
N ARG A 297 -33.41 8.51 2.95
CA ARG A 297 -32.95 9.84 2.52
C ARG A 297 -31.52 9.91 1.99
N LYS A 298 -30.58 9.20 2.62
CA LYS A 298 -29.17 9.17 2.19
C LYS A 298 -28.99 8.40 0.88
N ILE A 299 -29.72 7.31 0.72
CA ILE A 299 -29.74 6.49 -0.49
C ILE A 299 -30.33 7.30 -1.63
N ASP A 300 -31.46 7.97 -1.40
CA ASP A 300 -32.16 8.76 -2.42
C ASP A 300 -31.28 9.92 -2.93
N LYS A 301 -30.64 10.66 -2.02
CA LYS A 301 -29.68 11.71 -2.39
C LYS A 301 -28.49 11.19 -3.19
N PHE A 302 -27.98 10.00 -2.85
CA PHE A 302 -26.87 9.40 -3.57
C PHE A 302 -27.27 9.00 -5.00
N ILE A 303 -28.47 8.44 -5.17
CA ILE A 303 -29.04 8.11 -6.49
C ILE A 303 -29.18 9.39 -7.32
N GLU A 304 -29.81 10.43 -6.77
CA GLU A 304 -30.02 11.72 -7.45
C GLU A 304 -28.69 12.33 -7.91
N MET A 305 -27.66 12.32 -7.06
CA MET A 305 -26.35 12.88 -7.38
C MET A 305 -25.69 12.20 -8.60
N ILE A 306 -25.78 10.88 -8.71
CA ILE A 306 -25.17 10.15 -9.85
C ILE A 306 -26.02 10.27 -11.12
N GLU A 307 -27.35 10.33 -11.00
CA GLU A 307 -28.25 10.40 -12.17
C GLU A 307 -28.41 11.82 -12.74
N SER A 308 -28.13 12.84 -11.93
CA SER A 308 -28.09 14.24 -12.38
C SER A 308 -26.73 14.67 -12.96
N SER A 309 -25.74 13.77 -12.95
CA SER A 309 -24.37 13.97 -13.43
C SER A 309 -24.18 13.58 -14.90
#